data_AF-A0A1D6EDG5-F1
#
_entry.id   AF-A0A1D6EDG5-F1
#
_cell.length_a   1.000
_cell.length_b   1.000
_cell.length_c   1.000
_cell.angle_alpha   90.00
_cell.angle_beta   90.00
_cell.angle_gamma   90.00
#
_symmetry.space_group_name_H-M   'P 1'
#
loop_
_entity.id
_entity.type
_entity.pdbx_description
1 polymer ?
#
loop_
_entity_poly.entity_id
_entity_poly.type
_entity_poly.pdbx_seq_one_letter_code
_entity_poly.pdbx_strand_id
1 'polypeptide(L)'
;MLMAKCRTLQEENEDIGAMASEGKDFEFWCMSLQACVLPAPRRSFCGNYARVVNQILQGLTNMHLWIRLPLENSKPMDDDLDKIKNNSHTSEIIDSWELWNSFRLLCDHSSQLCVVLDILSTLPSINSLARWFGEPVRAAILQTEAFLTNAKGYPCLSKRHHSLLTGFFKHSIQVCYFYCLHAYA
;
A
#
# COMPACT_ATOMS: atom_id res chain seq x y z
N MET A 1 -9.67 9.17 -11.20
CA MET A 1 -9.33 8.63 -9.87
C MET A 1 -9.37 9.79 -8.89
N LEU A 2 -10.46 9.94 -8.15
CA LEU A 2 -10.55 10.95 -7.08
C LEU A 2 -9.70 10.42 -5.93
N MET A 3 -8.44 10.83 -5.85
CA MET A 3 -7.63 10.65 -4.65
C MET A 3 -8.08 11.74 -3.68
N ALA A 4 -8.78 11.37 -2.61
CA ALA A 4 -9.01 12.27 -1.50
C ALA A 4 -7.63 12.78 -1.02
N LYS A 5 -7.55 14.10 -0.82
CA LYS A 5 -6.34 14.85 -0.51
C LYS A 5 -5.68 14.27 0.75
N CYS A 6 -4.40 13.90 0.67
CA CYS A 6 -3.55 13.51 1.80
C CYS A 6 -3.81 14.42 3.02
N ARG A 7 -4.53 13.90 4.01
CA ARG A 7 -4.22 14.15 5.42
C ARG A 7 -3.38 12.99 5.90
N THR A 8 -2.51 13.26 6.84
CA THR A 8 -1.47 12.38 7.37
C THR A 8 -1.99 10.98 7.68
N LEU A 9 -1.37 9.97 7.06
CA LEU A 9 -1.64 8.51 7.13
C LEU A 9 -1.59 7.89 8.55
N GLN A 10 -1.47 8.70 9.60
CA GLN A 10 -1.39 8.23 10.99
C GLN A 10 -2.75 8.29 11.72
N GLU A 11 -3.65 9.21 11.38
CA GLU A 11 -4.95 9.38 12.08
C GLU A 11 -6.06 8.43 11.58
N GLU A 12 -5.97 7.90 10.34
CA GLU A 12 -7.04 7.10 9.73
C GLU A 12 -7.18 5.65 10.26
N ASN A 13 -6.22 5.14 11.05
CA ASN A 13 -6.31 3.75 11.55
C ASN A 13 -7.44 3.56 12.59
N GLU A 14 -7.81 4.62 13.32
CA GLU A 14 -8.96 4.58 14.24
C GLU A 14 -10.28 4.84 13.51
N ASP A 15 -10.27 5.70 12.48
CA ASP A 15 -11.46 6.08 11.72
C ASP A 15 -11.96 4.99 10.76
N ILE A 16 -11.10 4.12 10.21
CA ILE A 16 -11.56 3.02 9.35
C ILE A 16 -12.39 2.00 10.15
N GLY A 17 -12.04 1.78 11.42
CA GLY A 17 -12.83 0.97 12.35
C GLY A 17 -14.18 1.62 12.69
N ALA A 18 -14.21 2.94 12.81
CA ALA A 18 -15.44 3.72 13.02
C ALA A 18 -16.33 3.74 11.77
N MET A 19 -15.77 3.93 10.58
CA MET A 19 -16.53 3.94 9.31
C MET A 19 -17.11 2.57 8.95
N ALA A 20 -16.45 1.48 9.33
CA ALA A 20 -17.02 0.14 9.19
C ALA A 20 -18.19 -0.13 10.16
N SER A 21 -18.20 0.52 11.32
CA SER A 21 -19.31 0.43 12.27
C SER A 21 -20.53 1.25 11.84
N GLU A 22 -20.33 2.29 11.03
CA GLU A 22 -21.35 3.13 10.41
C GLU A 22 -21.64 2.70 8.96
N GLY A 23 -21.77 1.39 8.70
CA GLY A 23 -21.83 0.77 7.37
C GLY A 23 -22.88 1.29 6.36
N LYS A 24 -23.70 2.28 6.72
CA LYS A 24 -24.63 2.98 5.81
C LYS A 24 -24.03 4.23 5.15
N ASP A 25 -23.08 4.91 5.79
CA ASP A 25 -22.51 6.15 5.25
C ASP A 25 -21.40 5.87 4.22
N PHE A 26 -20.70 4.74 4.35
CA PHE A 26 -19.74 4.27 3.36
C PHE A 26 -20.39 3.91 2.01
N GLU A 27 -21.58 3.27 2.04
CA GLU A 27 -22.33 2.94 0.81
C GLU A 27 -22.63 4.20 -0.02
N PHE A 28 -23.07 5.29 0.62
CA PHE A 28 -23.48 6.50 -0.09
C PHE A 28 -22.31 7.27 -0.72
N TRP A 29 -21.13 7.25 -0.10
CA TRP A 29 -19.94 7.93 -0.64
C TRP A 29 -19.26 7.16 -1.79
N CYS A 30 -19.49 5.85 -1.87
CA CYS A 30 -18.79 4.96 -2.79
C CYS A 30 -19.51 4.68 -4.12
N MET A 31 -20.76 5.11 -4.28
CA MET A 31 -21.65 4.78 -5.42
C MET A 31 -21.13 5.15 -6.82
N SER A 32 -20.02 5.89 -6.96
CA SER A 32 -19.41 6.22 -8.26
C SER A 32 -17.90 5.98 -8.32
N LEU A 33 -17.29 5.41 -7.27
CA LEU A 33 -15.86 5.13 -7.22
C LEU A 33 -15.59 3.70 -7.70
N GLN A 34 -14.67 3.56 -8.65
CA GLN A 34 -14.24 2.25 -9.16
C GLN A 34 -13.30 1.51 -8.18
N ALA A 35 -12.61 2.26 -7.31
CA ALA A 35 -11.72 1.70 -6.30
C ALA A 35 -11.59 2.62 -5.08
N CYS A 36 -11.36 2.04 -3.91
CA CYS A 36 -10.92 2.72 -2.69
C CYS A 36 -9.56 2.18 -2.27
N VAL A 37 -8.65 3.08 -1.89
CA VAL A 37 -7.33 2.72 -1.37
C VAL A 37 -7.41 2.67 0.15
N LEU A 38 -6.99 1.55 0.72
CA LEU A 38 -6.93 1.31 2.16
C LEU A 38 -5.47 1.24 2.62
N PRO A 39 -5.16 1.63 3.86
CA PRO A 39 -3.82 1.53 4.42
C PRO A 39 -3.40 0.07 4.61
N ALA A 40 -2.09 -0.11 4.79
CA ALA A 40 -1.49 -1.40 5.10
C ALA A 40 -2.07 -1.96 6.42
N PRO A 41 -2.45 -3.26 6.48
CA PRO A 41 -2.89 -3.87 7.72
C PRO A 41 -1.73 -3.92 8.73
N ARG A 42 -1.99 -3.54 9.98
CA ARG A 42 -1.04 -3.75 11.09
C ARG A 42 -1.00 -5.22 11.47
N ARG A 43 0.19 -5.79 11.72
CA ARG A 43 0.34 -7.22 12.07
C ARG A 43 -0.50 -7.62 13.28
N SER A 44 -0.46 -6.81 14.33
CA SER A 44 -1.17 -7.03 15.61
C SER A 44 -2.69 -7.13 15.45
N PHE A 45 -3.26 -6.44 14.47
CA PHE A 45 -4.70 -6.34 14.27
C PHE A 45 -5.17 -6.86 12.90
N CYS A 46 -4.31 -7.56 12.17
CA CYS A 46 -4.56 -8.02 10.81
C CYS A 46 -5.85 -8.86 10.69
N GLY A 47 -6.13 -9.72 11.68
CA GLY A 47 -7.35 -10.53 11.72
C GLY A 47 -8.64 -9.71 11.85
N ASN A 48 -8.67 -8.72 12.75
CA ASN A 48 -9.84 -7.85 12.90
C ASN A 48 -10.01 -6.93 11.68
N TYR A 49 -8.91 -6.42 11.13
CA TYR A 49 -8.92 -5.64 9.89
C TYR A 49 -9.47 -6.45 8.72
N ALA A 50 -9.04 -7.70 8.55
CA ALA A 50 -9.54 -8.60 7.52
C ALA A 50 -11.04 -8.90 7.70
N ARG A 51 -11.50 -9.10 8.95
CA ARG A 51 -12.93 -9.29 9.25
C ARG A 51 -13.78 -8.11 8.76
N VAL A 52 -13.33 -6.88 9.04
CA VAL A 52 -14.01 -5.66 8.61
C VAL A 52 -13.99 -5.54 7.08
N VAL A 53 -12.83 -5.74 6.45
CA VAL A 53 -12.70 -5.68 5.00
C VAL A 53 -13.58 -6.73 4.32
N ASN A 54 -13.70 -7.93 4.86
CA ASN A 54 -14.61 -8.97 4.35
C ASN A 54 -16.08 -8.55 4.41
N GLN A 55 -16.50 -7.88 5.49
CA GLN A 55 -17.87 -7.36 5.58
C GLN A 55 -18.14 -6.33 4.48
N ILE A 56 -17.17 -5.45 4.20
CA ILE A 56 -17.28 -4.48 3.11
C ILE A 56 -17.34 -5.19 1.76
N LEU A 57 -16.41 -6.12 1.49
CA LEU A 57 -16.34 -6.87 0.23
C LEU A 57 -17.64 -7.60 -0.11
N GLN A 58 -18.34 -8.16 0.88
CA GLN A 58 -19.64 -8.82 0.67
C GLN A 58 -20.74 -7.86 0.18
N GLY A 59 -20.63 -6.57 0.49
CA GLY A 59 -21.57 -5.54 0.02
C GLY A 59 -21.19 -4.89 -1.31
N LEU A 60 -19.97 -5.10 -1.81
CA LEU A 60 -19.49 -4.45 -3.04
C LEU A 60 -19.98 -5.18 -4.29
N THR A 61 -20.57 -4.43 -5.22
CA THR A 61 -20.96 -4.97 -6.53
C THR A 61 -19.85 -4.86 -7.57
N ASN A 62 -19.33 -3.64 -7.80
CA ASN A 62 -18.35 -3.37 -8.87
C ASN A 62 -17.11 -2.60 -8.40
N MET A 63 -17.00 -2.32 -7.11
CA MET A 63 -15.91 -1.52 -6.56
C MET A 63 -14.77 -2.42 -6.08
N HIS A 64 -13.53 -2.00 -6.34
CA HIS A 64 -12.34 -2.70 -5.84
C HIS A 64 -11.80 -2.05 -4.57
N LEU A 65 -11.21 -2.87 -3.69
CA LEU A 65 -10.45 -2.39 -2.53
C LEU A 65 -8.97 -2.61 -2.80
N TRP A 66 -8.19 -1.55 -2.65
CA TRP A 66 -6.78 -1.51 -3.01
C TRP A 66 -5.94 -1.33 -1.74
N ILE A 67 -5.23 -2.36 -1.30
CA ILE A 67 -4.37 -2.26 -0.13
C ILE A 67 -3.04 -1.61 -0.54
N ARG A 68 -2.73 -0.47 0.09
CA ARG A 68 -1.47 0.24 -0.13
C ARG A 68 -0.37 -0.35 0.74
N LEU A 69 0.71 -0.82 0.11
CA LEU A 69 1.84 -1.45 0.79
C LEU A 69 3.17 -0.89 0.29
N PRO A 70 4.16 -0.69 1.18
CA PRO A 70 5.52 -0.40 0.76
C PRO A 70 6.13 -1.62 0.06
N LEU A 71 6.82 -1.39 -1.06
CA LEU A 71 7.53 -2.44 -1.79
C LEU A 71 8.69 -3.02 -0.98
N GLU A 72 9.31 -2.18 -0.13
CA GLU A 72 10.38 -2.55 0.80
C GLU A 72 10.08 -1.94 2.17
N ASN A 73 10.02 -2.78 3.21
CA ASN A 73 9.88 -2.31 4.58
C ASN A 73 11.23 -1.80 5.08
N SER A 74 11.46 -0.50 4.96
CA SER A 74 12.68 0.15 5.46
C SER A 74 12.59 0.60 6.92
N LYS A 75 11.40 0.56 7.53
CA LYS A 75 11.19 0.98 8.93
C LYS A 75 10.37 -0.06 9.70
N PRO A 76 10.77 -0.42 10.93
CA PRO A 76 9.87 -1.12 11.84
C PRO A 76 8.63 -0.24 12.08
N MET A 77 7.44 -0.83 12.10
CA MET A 77 6.20 -0.11 12.42
C MET A 77 6.33 0.51 13.82
N ASP A 78 5.93 1.76 14.00
CA ASP A 78 6.15 2.52 15.24
C ASP A 78 5.59 1.83 16.50
N ASP A 79 4.53 1.01 16.37
CA ASP A 79 3.95 0.23 17.48
C ASP A 79 4.86 -0.89 18.03
N ASP A 80 5.84 -1.36 17.25
CA ASP A 80 6.81 -2.36 17.73
C ASP A 80 7.94 -1.72 18.53
N LEU A 81 8.14 -0.39 18.45
CA LEU A 81 9.20 0.31 19.18
C LEU A 81 9.01 0.24 20.71
N ASP A 82 7.77 0.17 21.18
CA ASP A 82 7.47 0.04 22.62
C ASP A 82 7.70 -1.38 23.17
N LYS A 83 7.70 -2.40 22.31
CA LYS A 83 8.05 -3.79 22.69
C LYS A 83 9.54 -4.11 22.57
N ILE A 84 10.31 -3.27 21.87
CA ILE A 84 11.73 -3.49 21.56
C ILE A 84 12.66 -3.40 22.78
N LYS A 85 12.25 -2.76 23.89
CA LYS A 85 13.15 -2.59 25.03
C LYS A 85 13.40 -3.85 25.87
N ASN A 86 12.58 -4.91 25.76
CA ASN A 86 12.58 -5.98 26.78
C ASN A 86 12.80 -7.42 26.30
N ASN A 87 13.13 -7.70 25.03
CA ASN A 87 13.59 -9.06 24.69
C ASN A 87 14.46 -9.12 23.43
N SER A 88 15.60 -9.78 23.58
CA SER A 88 16.56 -10.11 22.53
C SER A 88 16.03 -11.18 21.57
N HIS A 89 15.00 -10.85 20.79
CA HIS A 89 14.62 -11.64 19.63
C HIS A 89 14.61 -10.73 18.41
N THR A 90 15.52 -11.02 17.49
CA THR A 90 15.53 -10.60 16.08
C THR A 90 14.22 -9.94 15.68
N SER A 91 14.23 -8.61 15.57
CA SER A 91 13.17 -7.84 14.93
C SER A 91 13.01 -8.38 13.51
N GLU A 92 12.11 -9.34 13.33
CA GLU A 92 11.78 -9.92 12.04
C GLU A 92 11.24 -8.77 11.20
N ILE A 93 12.08 -8.23 10.32
CA ILE A 93 11.65 -7.32 9.27
C ILE A 93 10.74 -8.17 8.38
N ILE A 94 9.45 -8.14 8.68
CA ILE A 94 8.47 -8.88 7.89
C ILE A 94 8.42 -8.22 6.53
N ASP A 95 8.57 -9.05 5.52
CA ASP A 95 8.46 -8.62 4.15
C ASP A 95 7.00 -8.30 3.79
N SER A 96 6.77 -7.17 3.13
CA SER A 96 5.43 -6.67 2.79
C SER A 96 4.62 -7.67 1.96
N TRP A 97 5.29 -8.51 1.18
CA TRP A 97 4.61 -9.57 0.43
C TRP A 97 4.03 -10.65 1.34
N GLU A 98 4.70 -11.01 2.44
CA GLU A 98 4.16 -11.96 3.41
C GLU A 98 2.94 -11.40 4.13
N LEU A 99 3.00 -10.11 4.51
CA LEU A 99 1.85 -9.40 5.10
C LEU A 99 0.64 -9.43 4.16
N TRP A 100 0.85 -9.11 2.88
CA TRP A 100 -0.18 -9.21 1.84
C TRP A 100 -0.71 -10.64 1.71
N ASN A 101 0.19 -11.63 1.63
CA ASN A 101 -0.18 -13.02 1.46
C ASN A 101 -1.04 -13.55 2.63
N SER A 102 -0.68 -13.22 3.87
CA SER A 102 -1.49 -13.54 5.04
C SER A 102 -2.83 -12.80 5.02
N PHE A 103 -2.83 -11.52 4.64
CA PHE A 103 -4.04 -10.71 4.62
C PHE A 103 -5.07 -11.18 3.58
N ARG A 104 -4.65 -11.47 2.35
CA ARG A 104 -5.55 -11.97 1.30
C ARG A 104 -6.14 -13.34 1.64
N LEU A 105 -5.40 -14.19 2.37
CA LEU A 105 -5.88 -15.49 2.84
C LEU A 105 -7.03 -15.31 3.84
N LEU A 106 -6.89 -14.35 4.77
CA LEU A 106 -7.96 -13.99 5.69
C LEU A 106 -9.17 -13.38 4.96
N CYS A 107 -8.97 -12.83 3.76
CA CYS A 107 -10.02 -12.28 2.92
C CYS A 107 -10.53 -13.24 1.83
N ASP A 108 -10.27 -14.54 1.98
CA ASP A 108 -10.70 -15.62 1.07
C ASP A 108 -10.39 -15.35 -0.41
N HIS A 109 -9.23 -14.73 -0.69
CA HIS A 109 -8.79 -14.41 -2.04
C HIS A 109 -9.81 -13.64 -2.90
N SER A 110 -10.59 -12.74 -2.29
CA SER A 110 -11.55 -11.92 -3.02
C SER A 110 -10.93 -11.24 -4.26
N SER A 111 -11.59 -11.39 -5.42
CA SER A 111 -11.15 -10.80 -6.69
C SER A 111 -11.28 -9.28 -6.73
N GLN A 112 -12.06 -8.71 -5.81
CA GLN A 112 -12.18 -7.27 -5.62
C GLN A 112 -11.01 -6.68 -4.82
N LEU A 113 -10.20 -7.52 -4.15
CA LEU A 113 -9.05 -7.09 -3.40
C LEU A 113 -7.79 -7.02 -4.30
N CYS A 114 -7.15 -5.87 -4.33
CA CYS A 114 -5.98 -5.58 -5.15
C CYS A 114 -4.90 -4.87 -4.34
N VAL A 115 -3.72 -4.68 -4.94
CA VAL A 115 -2.57 -4.04 -4.28
C VAL A 115 -2.17 -2.74 -4.98
N VAL A 116 -1.77 -1.76 -4.18
CA VAL A 116 -1.03 -0.57 -4.61
C VAL A 116 0.34 -0.60 -3.94
N LEU A 117 1.41 -0.52 -4.73
CA LEU A 117 2.78 -0.61 -4.22
C LEU A 117 3.45 0.76 -4.14
N ASP A 118 3.94 1.15 -2.96
CA ASP A 118 4.82 2.31 -2.82
C ASP A 118 6.24 1.92 -3.22
N ILE A 119 6.73 2.52 -4.30
CA ILE A 119 8.11 2.40 -4.77
C ILE A 119 8.94 3.49 -4.08
N LEU A 120 9.82 3.05 -3.18
CA LEU A 120 10.72 3.90 -2.40
C LEU A 120 12.06 4.12 -3.13
N SER A 121 13.00 4.80 -2.49
CA SER A 121 14.35 5.06 -3.02
C SER A 121 15.21 3.80 -3.15
N THR A 122 14.96 2.80 -2.32
CA THR A 122 15.59 1.49 -2.37
C THR A 122 14.60 0.46 -2.92
N LEU A 123 15.15 -0.55 -3.60
CA LEU A 123 14.36 -1.64 -4.16
C LEU A 123 14.82 -2.97 -3.55
N PRO A 124 13.87 -3.86 -3.21
CA PRO A 124 14.19 -5.16 -2.65
C PRO A 124 14.82 -6.06 -3.71
N SER A 125 15.33 -7.22 -3.30
CA SER A 125 15.98 -8.19 -4.19
C SER A 125 15.11 -8.55 -5.41
N ILE A 126 15.73 -8.98 -6.51
CA ILE A 126 14.98 -9.34 -7.72
C ILE A 126 14.00 -10.50 -7.47
N ASN A 127 14.36 -11.44 -6.60
CA ASN A 127 13.49 -12.54 -6.18
C ASN A 127 12.29 -12.03 -5.39
N SER A 128 12.52 -11.06 -4.50
CA SER A 128 11.46 -10.41 -3.74
C SER A 128 10.49 -9.66 -4.64
N LEU A 129 11.00 -8.94 -5.65
CA LEU A 129 10.21 -8.25 -6.68
C LEU A 129 9.41 -9.21 -7.55
N ALA A 130 10.00 -10.34 -7.95
CA ALA A 130 9.38 -11.32 -8.84
C ALA A 130 8.02 -11.82 -8.30
N ARG A 131 7.88 -11.96 -6.97
CA ARG A 131 6.64 -12.38 -6.33
C ARG A 131 5.47 -11.43 -6.63
N TRP A 132 5.72 -10.12 -6.69
CA TRP A 132 4.68 -9.12 -6.95
C TRP A 132 4.11 -9.18 -8.36
N PHE A 133 4.83 -9.76 -9.34
CA PHE A 133 4.30 -9.94 -10.70
C PHE A 133 3.23 -11.04 -10.79
N GLY A 134 3.11 -11.89 -9.77
CA GLY A 134 2.02 -12.86 -9.63
C GLY A 134 0.82 -12.33 -8.84
N GLU A 135 0.88 -11.10 -8.36
CA GLU A 135 -0.13 -10.51 -7.47
C GLU A 135 -1.08 -9.55 -8.23
N PRO A 136 -2.31 -9.32 -7.72
CA PRO A 136 -3.27 -8.38 -8.32
C PRO A 136 -2.89 -6.92 -8.05
N VAL A 137 -1.70 -6.51 -8.48
CA VAL A 137 -1.24 -5.11 -8.40
C VAL A 137 -1.99 -4.29 -9.44
N ARG A 138 -2.58 -3.17 -9.02
CA ARG A 138 -3.34 -2.26 -9.92
C ARG A 138 -2.66 -0.92 -10.10
N ALA A 139 -1.93 -0.47 -9.09
CA ALA A 139 -1.11 0.71 -9.21
C ALA A 139 0.22 0.59 -8.46
N ALA A 140 1.18 1.42 -8.85
CA ALA A 140 2.41 1.64 -8.13
C ALA A 140 2.61 3.15 -7.95
N ILE A 141 2.82 3.57 -6.71
CA ILE A 141 3.07 4.97 -6.34
C ILE A 141 4.57 5.15 -6.20
N LEU A 142 5.17 5.91 -7.11
CA LEU A 142 6.57 6.27 -7.08
C LEU A 142 6.77 7.48 -6.17
N GLN A 143 7.51 7.27 -5.08
CA GLN A 143 7.81 8.34 -4.13
C GLN A 143 8.87 9.30 -4.68
N THR A 144 8.82 10.55 -4.24
CA THR A 144 9.73 11.62 -4.69
C THR A 144 11.19 11.32 -4.39
N GLU A 145 11.46 10.57 -3.31
CA GLU A 145 12.80 10.19 -2.89
C GLU A 145 13.43 9.13 -3.80
N ALA A 146 12.64 8.49 -4.69
CA ALA A 146 13.15 7.53 -5.67
C ALA A 146 13.89 8.20 -6.85
N PHE A 147 13.71 9.51 -7.04
CA PHE A 147 14.37 10.25 -8.08
C PHE A 147 15.78 10.68 -7.64
N LEU A 148 16.75 10.39 -8.50
CA LEU A 148 18.12 10.88 -8.40
C LEU A 148 18.26 12.14 -9.26
N THR A 149 19.20 13.02 -8.93
CA THR A 149 19.48 14.20 -9.76
C THR A 149 20.62 13.90 -10.72
N ASN A 150 20.41 14.11 -12.03
CA ASN A 150 21.48 13.96 -13.02
C ASN A 150 22.45 15.17 -13.00
N ALA A 151 23.56 15.07 -13.74
CA ALA A 151 24.55 16.16 -13.84
C ALA A 151 24.00 17.49 -14.40
N LYS A 152 22.81 17.46 -15.02
CA LYS A 152 22.10 18.64 -15.57
C LYS A 152 21.00 19.16 -14.64
N GLY A 153 20.82 18.58 -13.45
CA GLY A 153 19.81 19.01 -12.48
C GLY A 153 18.41 18.42 -12.66
N TYR A 154 18.20 17.49 -13.61
CA TYR A 154 16.89 16.88 -13.83
C TYR A 154 16.70 15.60 -12.99
N PRO A 155 15.47 15.35 -12.48
CA PRO A 155 15.16 14.11 -11.79
C PRO A 155 15.19 12.93 -12.76
N CYS A 156 15.93 11.88 -12.42
CA CYS A 156 16.09 10.66 -13.18
C CYS A 156 16.01 9.43 -12.28
N LEU A 157 15.49 8.33 -12.80
CA LEU A 157 15.40 7.07 -12.07
C LEU A 157 16.65 6.22 -12.29
N SER A 158 16.97 5.38 -11.30
CA SER A 158 18.04 4.39 -11.47
C SER A 158 17.64 3.34 -12.51
N LYS A 159 18.63 2.68 -13.14
CA LYS A 159 18.36 1.59 -14.11
C LYS A 159 17.46 0.49 -13.54
N ARG A 160 17.58 0.23 -12.22
CA ARG A 160 16.79 -0.78 -11.52
C ARG A 160 15.32 -0.37 -11.40
N HIS A 161 15.04 0.90 -11.08
CA HIS A 161 13.69 1.46 -11.12
C HIS A 161 13.09 1.44 -12.52
N HIS A 162 13.86 1.83 -13.54
CA HIS A 162 13.41 1.74 -14.94
C HIS A 162 13.00 0.32 -15.34
N SER A 163 13.79 -0.70 -14.95
CA SER A 163 13.47 -2.10 -15.22
C SER A 163 12.16 -2.52 -14.53
N LEU A 164 11.98 -2.15 -13.26
CA LEU A 164 10.75 -2.42 -12.50
C LEU A 164 9.52 -1.78 -13.18
N LEU A 165 9.59 -0.48 -13.50
CA LEU A 165 8.50 0.24 -14.15
C LEU A 165 8.17 -0.33 -15.53
N THR A 166 9.18 -0.74 -16.30
CA THR A 166 8.99 -1.42 -17.59
C THR A 166 8.22 -2.72 -17.40
N GLY A 167 8.54 -3.50 -16.35
CA GLY A 167 7.76 -4.66 -15.96
C GLY A 167 6.31 -4.28 -15.63
N PHE A 168 6.10 -3.27 -14.79
CA PHE A 168 4.76 -2.81 -14.41
C PHE A 168 3.91 -2.38 -15.61
N PHE A 169 4.47 -1.66 -16.58
CA PHE A 169 3.76 -1.29 -17.80
C PHE A 169 3.35 -2.50 -18.64
N LYS A 170 4.20 -3.53 -18.74
CA LYS A 170 3.83 -4.78 -19.43
C LYS A 170 2.66 -5.51 -18.77
N HIS A 171 2.50 -5.33 -17.45
CA HIS A 171 1.39 -5.87 -16.67
C HIS A 171 0.20 -4.90 -16.55
N SER A 172 0.19 -3.80 -17.31
CA SER A 172 -0.87 -2.77 -17.26
C SER A 172 -1.10 -2.17 -15.87
N ILE A 173 -0.06 -2.13 -15.04
CA ILE A 173 -0.10 -1.50 -13.72
C ILE A 173 0.00 0.02 -13.90
N GLN A 174 -0.90 0.76 -13.25
CA GLN A 174 -0.90 2.22 -13.30
C GLN A 174 0.24 2.78 -12.45
N VAL A 175 1.11 3.61 -13.03
CA VAL A 175 2.18 4.26 -12.27
C VAL A 175 1.76 5.69 -11.95
N CYS A 176 1.71 6.02 -10.67
CA CYS A 176 1.38 7.35 -10.17
C CYS A 176 2.58 7.91 -9.39
N TYR A 177 2.73 9.23 -9.35
CA TYR A 177 3.64 9.91 -8.43
C TYR A 177 2.93 11.16 -7.91
N PHE A 178 3.20 11.51 -6.66
CA PHE A 178 2.65 12.72 -6.05
C PHE A 178 3.76 13.76 -5.95
N TYR A 179 3.61 14.87 -6.66
CA TYR A 179 4.43 16.05 -6.38
C TYR A 179 3.83 16.77 -5.19
N CYS A 180 4.49 16.68 -4.04
CA CYS A 180 4.22 17.61 -2.95
C CYS A 180 4.87 18.95 -3.32
N LEU A 181 4.06 19.94 -3.69
CA LEU A 181 4.47 21.34 -3.77
C LEU A 181 4.73 21.86 -2.34
N HIS A 182 5.82 21.43 -1.71
CA HIS A 182 6.35 21.99 -0.47
C HIS A 182 7.82 22.36 -0.66
N ALA A 183 8.09 23.15 -1.68
CA ALA A 183 9.32 23.93 -1.77
C ALA A 183 8.93 25.34 -2.23
N TYR A 184 9.46 26.36 -1.56
CA TYR A 184 9.21 27.79 -1.70
C TYR A 184 8.09 28.38 -0.82
N ALA A 185 8.37 28.46 0.49
CA ALA A 185 8.03 29.61 1.33
C ALA A 185 9.26 29.93 2.20
#